data_AF-A0AB37UQZ3-F1
#
_entry.id   AF-A0AB37UQZ3-F1
#
_cell.length_a   1.000
_cell.length_b   1.000
_cell.length_c   1.000
_cell.angle_alpha   90.00
_cell.angle_beta   90.00
_cell.angle_gamma   90.00
#
_symmetry.space_group_name_H-M   'P 1'
#
loop_
_entity.id
_entity.type
_entity.pdbx_description
1 polymer ?
#
loop_
_entity_poly.entity_id
_entity_poly.type
_entity_poly.pdbx_seq_one_letter_code
_entity_poly.pdbx_strand_id
1 'polypeptide(L)'
;MKLVWRSLFFYSFLIASLVSLFPLASVKAQIEPDNTLGTENSQVVPDIVDGVDLINGGATRGSNLFHSFREFNIDEGRGAYFANPDGIANIFSRVTGANPSNILGRLGVLGNANLFLINPNGIFFGRNASLDLRGSFFASTADSLVFDNNFEFSASDRAAPPLLTVNIPTGLRFRDNPGSINVTRDVNTNLVGLQVVPGRTLALIGGDVTLDSGFLAAPGGRIELGGLSATGTVGINNDSSLSFPNSVARGDVSLTNNAFVSVNGVGEGSIAVNARNLDIFSGSGLFAGILPN
;
A
#
# COMPACT_ATOMS: atom_id res chain seq x y z
N MET A 1 49.15 82.00 -3.15
CA MET A 1 47.67 81.99 -3.14
C MET A 1 47.23 80.54 -2.93
N LYS A 2 46.48 80.28 -1.85
CA LYS A 2 45.91 78.97 -1.45
C LYS A 2 44.99 78.43 -2.58
N LEU A 3 44.66 77.15 -2.76
CA LEU A 3 44.20 76.12 -1.82
C LEU A 3 44.23 74.72 -2.52
N VAL A 4 44.41 73.65 -1.74
CA VAL A 4 44.36 72.22 -2.10
C VAL A 4 42.91 71.69 -2.02
N TRP A 5 42.56 70.60 -2.73
CA TRP A 5 41.65 69.46 -2.34
C TRP A 5 41.60 68.45 -3.52
N ARG A 6 41.95 67.16 -3.47
CA ARG A 6 41.51 65.97 -2.69
C ARG A 6 40.03 65.55 -2.87
N SER A 7 39.87 64.38 -3.52
CA SER A 7 39.05 63.21 -3.13
C SER A 7 37.50 63.27 -3.18
N LEU A 8 36.95 62.30 -3.94
CA LEU A 8 35.70 61.50 -3.76
C LEU A 8 34.45 62.18 -3.17
N PHE A 9 33.30 62.14 -3.86
CA PHE A 9 32.00 61.82 -3.20
C PHE A 9 30.88 61.39 -4.20
N PHE A 10 30.41 60.15 -4.01
CA PHE A 10 29.05 59.58 -4.09
C PHE A 10 28.02 60.00 -5.18
N TYR A 11 27.49 58.98 -5.87
CA TYR A 11 26.04 58.88 -6.13
C TYR A 11 25.55 57.49 -5.72
N SER A 12 24.64 57.48 -4.75
CA SER A 12 23.95 56.34 -4.20
C SER A 12 22.81 55.89 -5.11
N PHE A 13 22.78 54.63 -5.52
CA PHE A 13 21.56 53.97 -5.98
C PHE A 13 21.24 52.84 -5.01
N LEU A 14 20.25 53.10 -4.15
CA LEU A 14 19.75 52.18 -3.13
C LEU A 14 18.73 51.25 -3.82
N ILE A 15 19.20 50.13 -4.37
CA ILE A 15 18.31 49.05 -4.82
C ILE A 15 17.95 48.24 -3.57
N ALA A 16 16.79 48.55 -2.99
CA ALA A 16 16.17 47.71 -1.97
C ALA A 16 15.71 46.41 -2.64
N SER A 17 16.50 45.34 -2.48
CA SER A 17 16.08 43.98 -2.80
C SER A 17 15.04 43.54 -1.76
N LEU A 18 13.77 43.70 -2.11
CA LEU A 18 12.66 43.09 -1.39
C LEU A 18 12.73 41.58 -1.66
N VAL A 19 13.53 40.86 -0.88
CA VAL A 19 13.50 39.39 -0.84
C VAL A 19 12.18 39.00 -0.19
N SER A 20 11.21 38.68 -1.03
CA SER A 20 9.98 38.02 -0.61
C SER A 20 10.36 36.65 -0.06
N LEU A 21 10.40 36.52 1.27
CA LEU A 21 10.32 35.23 1.93
C LEU A 21 8.92 34.68 1.66
N PHE A 22 8.76 33.94 0.57
CA PHE A 22 7.66 32.99 0.48
C PHE A 22 7.83 31.98 1.62
N PRO A 23 6.84 31.77 2.50
CA PRO A 23 6.89 30.63 3.39
C PRO A 23 6.89 29.39 2.49
N LEU A 24 8.00 28.63 2.55
CA LEU A 24 8.05 27.29 1.99
C LEU A 24 6.87 26.54 2.59
N ALA A 25 5.86 26.24 1.77
CA ALA A 25 4.76 25.40 2.20
C ALA A 25 5.38 24.09 2.69
N SER A 26 5.20 23.81 3.98
CA SER A 26 5.57 22.51 4.53
C SER A 26 4.76 21.48 3.76
N VAL A 27 5.44 20.68 2.93
CA VAL A 27 4.84 19.51 2.31
C VAL A 27 4.39 18.63 3.46
N LYS A 28 3.07 18.43 3.60
CA LYS A 28 2.57 17.45 4.56
C LYS A 28 3.17 16.10 4.19
N ALA A 29 3.79 15.42 5.16
CA ALA A 29 4.29 14.07 4.95
C ALA A 29 3.14 13.18 4.46
N GLN A 30 3.33 12.50 3.32
CA GLN A 30 2.34 11.60 2.72
C GLN A 30 2.15 10.33 3.55
N ILE A 31 3.19 9.95 4.30
CA ILE A 31 3.22 8.82 5.21
C ILE A 31 3.48 9.38 6.60
N GLU A 32 2.51 9.20 7.48
CA GLU A 32 2.57 9.73 8.84
C GLU A 32 2.31 8.61 9.84
N PRO A 33 3.34 8.18 10.60
CA PRO A 33 3.16 7.28 11.72
C PRO A 33 2.16 7.81 12.76
N ASP A 34 1.48 6.90 13.43
CA ASP A 34 0.76 7.22 14.66
C ASP A 34 1.53 6.69 15.90
N ASN A 35 0.97 6.94 17.08
CA ASN A 35 1.57 6.53 18.36
C ASN A 35 0.93 5.27 18.95
N THR A 36 0.22 4.48 18.14
CA THR A 36 -0.61 3.36 18.63
C THR A 36 0.18 2.08 18.88
N LEU A 37 1.46 2.06 18.52
CA LEU A 37 2.42 1.02 18.88
C LEU A 37 3.24 1.39 20.14
N GLY A 38 2.88 2.47 20.83
CA GLY A 38 3.52 2.88 22.08
C GLY A 38 4.96 3.34 21.87
N THR A 39 5.93 2.65 22.48
CA THR A 39 7.35 2.97 22.32
C THR A 39 7.98 2.36 21.05
N GLU A 40 7.28 1.42 20.42
CA GLU A 40 7.72 0.70 19.22
C GLU A 40 7.09 1.31 17.95
N ASN A 41 6.97 2.65 17.91
CA ASN A 41 6.31 3.34 16.81
C ASN A 41 7.00 3.13 15.47
N SER A 42 6.20 3.23 14.41
CA SER A 42 6.72 3.33 13.06
C SER A 42 7.50 4.63 12.89
N GLN A 43 8.54 4.59 12.08
CA GLN A 43 9.38 5.74 11.77
C GLN A 43 9.47 5.88 10.27
N VAL A 44 9.43 7.12 9.79
CA VAL A 44 9.60 7.43 8.36
C VAL A 44 10.81 8.34 8.24
N VAL A 45 11.79 7.91 7.44
CA VAL A 45 12.91 8.72 6.99
C VAL A 45 12.56 9.18 5.56
N PRO A 46 12.06 10.41 5.39
CA PRO A 46 11.62 10.87 4.09
C PRO A 46 12.80 11.12 3.16
N ASP A 47 12.60 10.86 1.87
CA ASP A 47 13.53 11.18 0.79
C ASP A 47 14.98 10.76 1.08
N ILE A 48 15.18 9.50 1.50
CA ILE A 48 16.50 8.97 1.83
C ILE A 48 17.40 8.91 0.59
N VAL A 49 16.81 8.62 -0.57
CA VAL A 49 17.44 8.58 -1.90
C VAL A 49 16.38 8.84 -2.97
N ASP A 50 16.57 9.84 -3.84
CA ASP A 50 15.81 10.07 -5.08
C ASP A 50 14.28 9.93 -4.94
N GLY A 51 13.67 10.62 -3.97
CA GLY A 51 12.22 10.62 -3.75
C GLY A 51 11.67 9.37 -3.06
N VAL A 52 12.54 8.56 -2.46
CA VAL A 52 12.15 7.36 -1.70
C VAL A 52 12.08 7.65 -0.20
N ASP A 53 10.94 7.37 0.41
CA ASP A 53 10.78 7.31 1.86
C ASP A 53 11.13 5.91 2.37
N LEU A 54 11.94 5.84 3.42
CA LEU A 54 12.25 4.61 4.13
C LEU A 54 11.40 4.50 5.40
N ILE A 55 10.68 3.39 5.53
CA ILE A 55 9.85 3.05 6.68
C ILE A 55 10.64 2.07 7.57
N ASN A 56 10.90 2.49 8.81
CA ASN A 56 11.67 1.77 9.83
C ASN A 56 10.90 1.69 11.16
N GLY A 57 11.55 1.15 12.20
CA GLY A 57 10.96 1.00 13.52
C GLY A 57 9.89 -0.08 13.51
N GLY A 58 8.78 0.16 14.20
CA GLY A 58 7.69 -0.81 14.33
C GLY A 58 7.90 -1.80 15.47
N ALA A 59 6.85 -2.56 15.77
CA ALA A 59 6.83 -3.55 16.84
C ALA A 59 7.11 -4.94 16.28
N THR A 60 8.14 -5.61 16.79
CA THR A 60 8.53 -6.96 16.32
C THR A 60 8.00 -8.03 17.25
N ARG A 61 7.34 -9.06 16.70
CA ARG A 61 6.87 -10.25 17.43
C ARG A 61 7.23 -11.50 16.64
N GLY A 62 8.31 -12.18 17.02
CA GLY A 62 8.84 -13.29 16.23
C GLY A 62 9.22 -12.85 14.82
N SER A 63 8.68 -13.51 13.80
CA SER A 63 8.91 -13.18 12.38
C SER A 63 7.96 -12.12 11.81
N ASN A 64 7.23 -11.41 12.67
CA ASN A 64 6.24 -10.42 12.27
C ASN A 64 6.65 -9.01 12.71
N LEU A 65 6.57 -8.05 11.79
CA LEU A 65 6.82 -6.65 12.03
C LEU A 65 5.54 -5.84 11.83
N PHE A 66 5.14 -5.09 12.86
CA PHE A 66 3.90 -4.30 12.86
C PHE A 66 4.20 -2.82 12.68
N HIS A 67 3.50 -2.19 11.74
CA HIS A 67 3.52 -0.76 11.49
C HIS A 67 2.13 -0.15 11.59
N SER A 68 2.05 1.10 12.07
CA SER A 68 0.81 1.84 12.21
C SER A 68 0.98 3.28 11.79
N PHE A 69 0.07 3.74 10.95
CA PHE A 69 0.10 5.05 10.34
C PHE A 69 -1.23 5.76 10.53
N ARG A 70 -1.19 7.06 10.78
CA ARG A 70 -2.36 7.92 10.64
C ARG A 70 -2.70 8.11 9.16
N GLU A 71 -1.69 8.35 8.32
CA GLU A 71 -1.82 8.56 6.88
C GLU A 71 -0.81 7.69 6.15
N PHE A 72 -1.22 7.08 5.04
CA PHE A 72 -0.33 6.29 4.20
C PHE A 72 -0.66 6.50 2.72
N ASN A 73 0.05 7.44 2.10
CA ASN A 73 -0.05 7.79 0.69
C ASN A 73 1.35 7.78 0.07
N ILE A 74 1.44 7.57 -1.24
CA ILE A 74 2.68 7.61 -2.02
C ILE A 74 2.39 8.41 -3.27
N ASP A 75 2.92 9.63 -3.39
CA ASP A 75 2.68 10.46 -4.57
C ASP A 75 3.38 9.91 -5.83
N GLU A 76 2.96 10.42 -6.98
CA GLU A 76 3.57 10.08 -8.26
C GLU A 76 5.06 10.42 -8.27
N GLY A 77 5.86 9.53 -8.88
CA GLY A 77 7.31 9.68 -8.93
C GLY A 77 8.03 9.38 -7.61
N ARG A 78 7.32 9.13 -6.51
CA ARG A 78 7.90 8.79 -5.21
C ARG A 78 7.91 7.28 -4.96
N GLY A 79 8.74 6.86 -4.01
CA GLY A 79 8.75 5.51 -3.49
C GLY A 79 8.54 5.46 -1.98
N ALA A 80 7.98 4.37 -1.47
CA ALA A 80 7.97 4.07 -0.05
C ALA A 80 8.41 2.62 0.16
N TYR A 81 9.43 2.41 0.97
CA TYR A 81 10.02 1.10 1.20
C TYR A 81 10.03 0.75 2.67
N PHE A 82 9.49 -0.42 3.00
CA PHE A 82 9.66 -0.99 4.32
C PHE A 82 11.05 -1.62 4.45
N ALA A 83 11.77 -1.26 5.49
CA ALA A 83 12.92 -2.04 5.92
C ALA A 83 12.47 -3.43 6.33
N ASN A 84 13.33 -4.41 6.07
CA ASN A 84 13.09 -5.80 6.43
C ASN A 84 14.25 -6.32 7.28
N PRO A 85 14.23 -6.11 8.61
CA PRO A 85 15.22 -6.66 9.52
C PRO A 85 15.34 -8.18 9.41
N ASP A 86 16.48 -8.73 9.81
CA ASP A 86 16.73 -10.16 9.77
C ASP A 86 15.67 -10.95 10.56
N GLY A 87 15.20 -12.05 9.96
CA GLY A 87 14.19 -12.92 10.56
C GLY A 87 12.73 -12.48 10.37
N ILE A 88 12.47 -11.30 9.80
CA ILE A 88 11.11 -10.86 9.48
C ILE A 88 10.61 -11.53 8.19
N ALA A 89 9.46 -12.19 8.30
CA ALA A 89 8.77 -12.88 7.22
C ALA A 89 7.48 -12.14 6.80
N ASN A 90 6.83 -11.40 7.70
CA ASN A 90 5.63 -10.63 7.41
C ASN A 90 5.72 -9.23 7.98
N ILE A 91 5.26 -8.26 7.20
CA ILE A 91 5.09 -6.88 7.60
C ILE A 91 3.59 -6.56 7.56
N PHE A 92 3.02 -6.18 8.70
CA PHE A 92 1.63 -5.80 8.85
C PHE A 92 1.50 -4.30 9.05
N SER A 93 0.86 -3.61 8.11
CA SER A 93 0.70 -2.16 8.12
C SER A 93 -0.77 -1.79 8.19
N ARG A 94 -1.15 -0.99 9.20
CA ARG A 94 -2.51 -0.45 9.33
C ARG A 94 -2.54 1.06 9.18
N VAL A 95 -3.61 1.58 8.59
CA VAL A 95 -3.93 3.01 8.56
C VAL A 95 -5.09 3.29 9.50
N THR A 96 -4.86 4.15 10.50
CA THR A 96 -5.79 4.44 11.60
C THR A 96 -6.50 5.78 11.47
N GLY A 97 -6.11 6.59 10.49
CA GLY A 97 -6.79 7.82 10.11
C GLY A 97 -8.10 7.57 9.35
N ALA A 98 -8.76 8.66 8.96
CA ALA A 98 -10.06 8.61 8.29
C ALA A 98 -9.98 8.67 6.76
N ASN A 99 -8.77 8.82 6.21
CA ASN A 99 -8.56 9.00 4.78
C ASN A 99 -8.22 7.67 4.08
N PRO A 100 -8.64 7.48 2.83
CA PRO A 100 -8.19 6.38 2.01
C PRO A 100 -6.70 6.52 1.68
N SER A 101 -6.05 5.40 1.36
CA SER A 101 -4.66 5.37 0.91
C SER A 101 -4.58 5.59 -0.59
N ASN A 102 -3.89 6.64 -1.03
CA ASN A 102 -3.59 6.93 -2.43
C ASN A 102 -2.15 6.49 -2.73
N ILE A 103 -2.02 5.37 -3.43
CA ILE A 103 -0.74 4.79 -3.83
C ILE A 103 -0.54 5.10 -5.31
N LEU A 104 0.12 6.21 -5.60
CA LEU A 104 0.35 6.72 -6.96
C LEU A 104 1.79 6.44 -7.45
N GLY A 105 2.70 6.14 -6.52
CA GLY A 105 4.09 5.78 -6.79
C GLY A 105 4.43 4.31 -6.48
N ARG A 106 5.69 4.06 -6.14
CA ARG A 106 6.22 2.70 -5.92
C ARG A 106 6.16 2.30 -4.45
N LEU A 107 5.57 1.15 -4.17
CA LEU A 107 5.50 0.55 -2.82
C LEU A 107 6.38 -0.70 -2.78
N GLY A 108 7.33 -0.75 -1.84
CA GLY A 108 8.29 -1.85 -1.79
C GLY A 108 8.70 -2.32 -0.40
N VAL A 109 9.47 -3.41 -0.40
CA VAL A 109 10.07 -4.02 0.79
C VAL A 109 11.53 -4.31 0.48
N LEU A 110 12.45 -3.85 1.32
CA LEU A 110 13.88 -4.10 1.20
C LEU A 110 14.26 -5.51 1.69
N GLY A 111 13.67 -6.53 1.08
CA GLY A 111 13.83 -7.92 1.48
C GLY A 111 12.77 -8.84 0.89
N ASN A 112 12.51 -9.95 1.59
CA ASN A 112 11.63 -11.03 1.10
C ASN A 112 10.33 -11.16 1.91
N ALA A 113 10.08 -10.28 2.87
CA ALA A 113 8.87 -10.36 3.68
C ALA A 113 7.61 -10.13 2.82
N ASN A 114 6.53 -10.80 3.23
CA ASN A 114 5.19 -10.49 2.74
C ASN A 114 4.76 -9.13 3.31
N LEU A 115 4.01 -8.35 2.52
CA LEU A 115 3.48 -7.07 2.96
C LEU A 115 1.95 -7.13 2.98
N PHE A 116 1.38 -6.80 4.14
CA PHE A 116 -0.04 -6.61 4.36
C PHE A 116 -0.29 -5.12 4.61
N LEU A 117 -1.18 -4.52 3.84
CA LEU A 117 -1.62 -3.14 4.03
C LEU A 117 -3.14 -3.12 4.23
N ILE A 118 -3.58 -2.65 5.39
CA ILE A 118 -5.01 -2.47 5.69
C ILE A 118 -5.37 -0.99 5.85
N ASN A 119 -6.41 -0.54 5.15
CA ASN A 119 -7.03 0.76 5.35
C ASN A 119 -8.55 0.66 5.14
N PRO A 120 -9.36 0.71 6.21
CA PRO A 120 -10.82 0.54 6.12
C PRO A 120 -11.52 1.58 5.25
N ASN A 121 -10.91 2.75 5.08
CA ASN A 121 -11.49 3.85 4.30
C ASN A 121 -11.31 3.66 2.78
N GLY A 122 -10.50 2.68 2.35
CA GLY A 122 -10.25 2.40 0.94
C GLY A 122 -8.78 2.52 0.54
N ILE A 123 -8.46 1.93 -0.60
CA ILE A 123 -7.12 1.98 -1.20
C ILE A 123 -7.27 2.25 -2.70
N PHE A 124 -6.61 3.30 -3.18
CA PHE A 124 -6.55 3.67 -4.59
C PHE A 124 -5.12 3.49 -5.10
N PHE A 125 -4.93 2.59 -6.07
CA PHE A 125 -3.68 2.43 -6.81
C PHE A 125 -3.79 3.20 -8.13
N GLY A 126 -3.00 4.28 -8.21
CA GLY A 126 -2.98 5.19 -9.35
C GLY A 126 -2.30 4.62 -10.59
N ARG A 127 -2.36 5.39 -11.68
CA ARG A 127 -1.91 4.97 -13.01
C ARG A 127 -0.42 4.56 -13.08
N ASN A 128 0.41 5.13 -12.20
CA ASN A 128 1.84 4.86 -12.10
C ASN A 128 2.22 3.98 -10.89
N ALA A 129 1.23 3.43 -10.19
CA ALA A 129 1.46 2.58 -9.03
C ALA A 129 2.21 1.31 -9.43
N SER A 130 3.22 0.95 -8.65
CA SER A 130 3.99 -0.28 -8.86
C SER A 130 4.40 -0.90 -7.53
N LEU A 131 4.61 -2.21 -7.55
CA LEU A 131 5.12 -2.98 -6.42
C LEU A 131 6.58 -3.34 -6.67
N ASP A 132 7.40 -3.20 -5.63
CA ASP A 132 8.81 -3.61 -5.62
C ASP A 132 9.10 -4.41 -4.34
N LEU A 133 8.62 -5.65 -4.32
CA LEU A 133 8.81 -6.59 -3.21
C LEU A 133 8.98 -8.02 -3.71
N ARG A 134 9.69 -8.85 -2.94
CA ARG A 134 9.99 -10.25 -3.29
C ARG A 134 9.09 -11.27 -2.57
N GLY A 135 8.27 -10.79 -1.64
CA GLY A 135 7.23 -11.56 -0.96
C GLY A 135 5.87 -11.46 -1.65
N SER A 136 4.84 -11.95 -0.96
CA SER A 136 3.44 -11.75 -1.35
C SER A 136 2.91 -10.39 -0.90
N PHE A 137 1.90 -9.87 -1.59
CA PHE A 137 1.25 -8.62 -1.26
C PHE A 137 -0.24 -8.83 -1.00
N PHE A 138 -0.72 -8.31 0.14
CA PHE A 138 -2.12 -8.31 0.54
C PHE A 138 -2.54 -6.88 0.83
N ALA A 139 -3.46 -6.34 0.02
CA ALA A 139 -4.11 -5.07 0.30
C ALA A 139 -5.56 -5.32 0.70
N SER A 140 -6.01 -4.74 1.81
CA SER A 140 -7.38 -4.93 2.27
C SER A 140 -8.01 -3.67 2.87
N THR A 141 -9.33 -3.58 2.80
CA THR A 141 -10.13 -2.58 3.51
C THR A 141 -10.85 -3.18 4.73
N ALA A 142 -10.39 -4.35 5.19
CA ALA A 142 -10.74 -4.87 6.50
C ALA A 142 -10.31 -3.91 7.61
N ASP A 143 -11.06 -3.91 8.70
CA ASP A 143 -10.74 -3.18 9.93
C ASP A 143 -9.54 -3.77 10.67
N SER A 144 -9.38 -5.09 10.64
CA SER A 144 -8.29 -5.74 11.38
C SER A 144 -7.79 -7.01 10.73
N LEU A 145 -6.54 -7.34 11.06
CA LEU A 145 -5.95 -8.66 10.89
C LEU A 145 -6.20 -9.46 12.16
N VAL A 146 -6.81 -10.64 12.04
CA VAL A 146 -7.12 -11.57 13.12
C VAL A 146 -6.03 -12.62 13.23
N PHE A 147 -5.60 -12.95 14.46
CA PHE A 147 -4.56 -13.94 14.74
C PHE A 147 -5.10 -15.10 15.60
N ASP A 148 -4.41 -16.25 15.61
CA ASP A 148 -4.78 -17.50 16.31
C ASP A 148 -5.19 -17.35 17.78
N ASN A 149 -4.67 -16.34 18.47
CA ASN A 149 -4.93 -16.06 19.89
C ASN A 149 -6.08 -15.05 20.10
N ASN A 150 -6.93 -14.84 19.10
CA ASN A 150 -7.96 -13.80 19.05
C ASN A 150 -7.43 -12.37 19.19
N PHE A 151 -6.11 -12.16 19.08
CA PHE A 151 -5.57 -10.82 18.96
C PHE A 151 -5.95 -10.23 17.60
N GLU A 152 -6.21 -8.92 17.60
CA GLU A 152 -6.50 -8.18 16.39
C GLU A 152 -5.63 -6.94 16.26
N PHE A 153 -4.96 -6.86 15.12
CA PHE A 153 -4.28 -5.64 14.74
C PHE A 153 -5.26 -4.75 13.97
N SER A 154 -6.03 -3.94 14.70
CA SER A 154 -7.16 -3.16 14.17
C SER A 154 -6.81 -1.70 13.87
N ALA A 155 -7.34 -1.17 12.78
CA ALA A 155 -7.24 0.24 12.39
C ALA A 155 -8.07 1.17 13.29
N SER A 156 -9.22 0.70 13.80
CA SER A 156 -10.12 1.51 14.63
C SER A 156 -9.99 1.23 16.12
N ASP A 157 -9.76 -0.02 16.53
CA ASP A 157 -9.38 -0.37 17.90
C ASP A 157 -7.84 -0.45 18.00
N ARG A 158 -7.26 0.68 18.43
CA ARG A 158 -5.84 0.99 18.25
C ARG A 158 -4.94 0.36 19.31
N ALA A 159 -5.26 -0.87 19.76
CA ALA A 159 -4.41 -1.61 20.66
C ALA A 159 -3.05 -1.93 20.00
N ALA A 160 -1.99 -1.88 20.80
CA ALA A 160 -0.66 -2.33 20.39
C ALA A 160 -0.57 -3.87 20.40
N PRO A 161 0.25 -4.49 19.55
CA PRO A 161 0.50 -5.93 19.59
C PRO A 161 1.03 -6.39 20.96
N PRO A 162 0.47 -7.46 21.55
CA PRO A 162 0.94 -7.99 22.82
C PRO A 162 2.40 -8.46 22.71
N LEU A 163 3.16 -8.44 23.81
CA LEU A 163 4.59 -8.83 23.82
C LEU A 163 4.85 -10.30 23.46
N LEU A 164 3.84 -11.16 23.63
CA LEU A 164 3.91 -12.57 23.25
C LEU A 164 3.98 -12.71 21.74
N THR A 165 4.66 -13.76 21.26
CA THR A 165 4.72 -14.08 19.84
C THR A 165 3.31 -14.29 19.30
N VAL A 166 2.98 -13.54 18.24
CA VAL A 166 1.80 -13.76 17.41
C VAL A 166 2.24 -14.50 16.15
N ASN A 167 1.47 -15.51 15.73
CA ASN A 167 1.73 -16.30 14.53
C ASN A 167 1.29 -15.53 13.26
N ILE A 168 1.05 -16.25 12.17
CA ILE A 168 0.43 -15.72 10.96
C ILE A 168 -1.03 -15.27 11.21
N PRO A 169 -1.54 -14.27 10.48
CA PRO A 169 -2.94 -13.90 10.58
C PRO A 169 -3.80 -15.03 10.01
N THR A 170 -4.93 -15.29 10.67
CA THR A 170 -5.94 -16.27 10.26
C THR A 170 -7.16 -15.64 9.60
N GLY A 171 -7.28 -14.31 9.61
CA GLY A 171 -8.38 -13.65 8.93
C GLY A 171 -8.28 -12.14 8.81
N LEU A 172 -9.21 -11.60 8.03
CA LEU A 172 -9.46 -10.19 7.80
C LEU A 172 -10.87 -9.87 8.31
N ARG A 173 -10.98 -9.08 9.37
CA ARG A 173 -12.28 -8.70 9.95
C ARG A 173 -12.76 -7.40 9.32
N PHE A 174 -13.90 -7.47 8.65
CA PHE A 174 -14.62 -6.33 8.10
C PHE A 174 -15.64 -5.81 9.12
N ARG A 175 -15.81 -4.48 9.12
CA ARG A 175 -16.92 -3.80 9.78
C ARG A 175 -17.93 -3.34 8.72
N ASP A 176 -18.97 -2.63 9.16
CA ASP A 176 -19.96 -2.07 8.24
C ASP A 176 -19.35 -1.00 7.32
N ASN A 177 -19.82 -0.98 6.07
CA ASN A 177 -19.40 -0.04 5.03
C ASN A 177 -17.87 0.01 4.78
N PRO A 178 -17.22 -1.14 4.49
CA PRO A 178 -15.80 -1.13 4.16
C PRO A 178 -15.55 -0.38 2.85
N GLY A 179 -14.45 0.37 2.80
CA GLY A 179 -14.04 1.11 1.62
C GLY A 179 -13.72 0.19 0.43
N SER A 180 -13.69 0.76 -0.76
CA SER A 180 -13.33 0.05 -1.99
C SER A 180 -11.82 -0.01 -2.22
N ILE A 181 -11.37 -1.00 -2.98
CA ILE A 181 -10.04 -1.01 -3.61
C ILE A 181 -10.21 -0.69 -5.10
N ASN A 182 -9.44 0.28 -5.59
CA ASN A 182 -9.48 0.71 -6.98
C ASN A 182 -8.07 0.64 -7.58
N VAL A 183 -7.95 0.11 -8.79
CA VAL A 183 -6.66 -0.01 -9.49
C VAL A 183 -6.80 0.57 -10.89
N THR A 184 -5.90 1.49 -11.22
CA THR A 184 -5.76 2.08 -12.56
C THR A 184 -4.35 1.87 -13.08
N ARG A 185 -4.16 1.96 -14.40
CA ARG A 185 -2.84 1.85 -15.02
C ARG A 185 -2.72 2.84 -16.17
N ASP A 186 -1.56 3.46 -16.34
CA ASP A 186 -1.26 4.14 -17.60
C ASP A 186 -0.88 3.13 -18.69
N VAL A 187 -1.80 2.93 -19.64
CA VAL A 187 -1.60 2.02 -20.77
C VAL A 187 -0.49 2.46 -21.73
N ASN A 188 -0.04 3.70 -21.66
CA ASN A 188 1.02 4.26 -22.52
C ASN A 188 2.42 4.10 -21.93
N THR A 189 2.54 3.47 -20.76
CA THR A 189 3.83 3.26 -20.08
C THR A 189 4.26 1.80 -20.14
N ASN A 190 5.55 1.57 -19.89
CA ASN A 190 6.11 0.22 -19.75
C ASN A 190 5.82 -0.41 -18.38
N LEU A 191 5.09 0.27 -17.49
CA LEU A 191 4.70 -0.29 -16.20
C LEU A 191 3.72 -1.42 -16.44
N VAL A 192 3.93 -2.58 -15.82
CA VAL A 192 2.95 -3.67 -15.92
C VAL A 192 1.70 -3.31 -15.13
N GLY A 193 1.81 -2.64 -13.98
CA GLY A 193 0.73 -2.41 -13.03
C GLY A 193 1.15 -2.95 -11.65
N LEU A 194 0.22 -3.57 -10.93
CA LEU A 194 0.55 -4.24 -9.67
C LEU A 194 1.03 -5.66 -9.97
N GLN A 195 2.32 -5.91 -9.75
CA GLN A 195 2.92 -7.21 -10.02
C GLN A 195 3.75 -7.69 -8.83
N VAL A 196 3.57 -8.95 -8.44
CA VAL A 196 4.48 -9.66 -7.52
C VAL A 196 5.44 -10.54 -8.31
N VAL A 197 6.55 -10.94 -7.68
CA VAL A 197 7.51 -11.87 -8.28
C VAL A 197 6.89 -13.26 -8.48
N PRO A 198 7.46 -14.11 -9.36
CA PRO A 198 6.85 -15.39 -9.68
C PRO A 198 6.61 -16.31 -8.48
N GLY A 199 5.49 -17.04 -8.49
CA GLY A 199 5.10 -17.97 -7.42
C GLY A 199 4.61 -17.30 -6.13
N ARG A 200 4.41 -15.98 -6.11
CA ARG A 200 3.86 -15.23 -4.96
C ARG A 200 2.38 -14.91 -5.12
N THR A 201 1.77 -14.50 -4.02
CA THR A 201 0.36 -14.11 -3.95
C THR A 201 0.21 -12.61 -4.08
N LEU A 202 -0.77 -12.16 -4.87
CA LEU A 202 -1.28 -10.79 -4.91
C LEU A 202 -2.77 -10.82 -4.57
N ALA A 203 -3.14 -10.30 -3.41
CA ALA A 203 -4.51 -10.34 -2.93
C ALA A 203 -5.07 -8.92 -2.72
N LEU A 204 -6.24 -8.63 -3.32
CA LEU A 204 -6.98 -7.40 -3.11
C LEU A 204 -8.35 -7.74 -2.50
N ILE A 205 -8.55 -7.41 -1.23
CA ILE A 205 -9.75 -7.76 -0.47
C ILE A 205 -10.44 -6.50 0.06
N GLY A 206 -11.44 -6.01 -0.66
CA GLY A 206 -12.10 -4.73 -0.39
C GLY A 206 -13.50 -4.85 0.21
N GLY A 207 -14.21 -3.72 0.26
CA GLY A 207 -15.65 -3.70 0.10
C GLY A 207 -15.95 -4.15 -1.32
N ASP A 208 -15.84 -3.23 -2.26
CA ASP A 208 -15.76 -3.54 -3.69
C ASP A 208 -14.31 -3.51 -4.19
N VAL A 209 -14.01 -4.23 -5.26
CA VAL A 209 -12.72 -4.19 -5.95
C VAL A 209 -12.94 -3.85 -7.42
N THR A 210 -12.39 -2.71 -7.86
CA THR A 210 -12.53 -2.23 -9.24
C THR A 210 -11.18 -2.08 -9.90
N LEU A 211 -11.01 -2.68 -11.08
CA LEU A 211 -9.88 -2.46 -11.96
C LEU A 211 -10.40 -1.69 -13.19
N ASP A 212 -9.97 -0.44 -13.32
CA ASP A 212 -10.27 0.39 -14.48
C ASP A 212 -8.98 0.62 -15.26
N SER A 213 -8.80 -0.08 -16.39
CA SER A 213 -7.53 -0.24 -17.11
C SER A 213 -6.39 -0.91 -16.31
N GLY A 214 -6.65 -1.27 -15.05
CA GLY A 214 -5.67 -1.88 -14.15
C GLY A 214 -5.16 -3.23 -14.63
N PHE A 215 -3.93 -3.56 -14.29
CA PHE A 215 -3.33 -4.85 -14.59
C PHE A 215 -2.72 -5.44 -13.32
N LEU A 216 -3.15 -6.65 -12.98
CA LEU A 216 -2.62 -7.44 -11.86
C LEU A 216 -1.84 -8.63 -12.40
N ALA A 217 -0.62 -8.83 -11.92
CA ALA A 217 0.24 -9.95 -12.33
C ALA A 217 0.81 -10.72 -11.14
N ALA A 218 0.64 -12.04 -11.16
CA ALA A 218 1.36 -12.96 -10.28
C ALA A 218 1.80 -14.19 -11.10
N PRO A 219 2.85 -14.07 -11.93
CA PRO A 219 3.27 -15.14 -12.84
C PRO A 219 3.55 -16.43 -12.06
N GLY A 220 2.97 -17.56 -12.44
CA GLY A 220 3.26 -18.80 -11.72
C GLY A 220 2.63 -18.89 -10.31
N GLY A 221 1.86 -17.86 -9.91
CA GLY A 221 1.46 -17.61 -8.53
C GLY A 221 -0.06 -17.55 -8.33
N ARG A 222 -0.50 -16.73 -7.38
CA ARG A 222 -1.92 -16.65 -6.98
C ARG A 222 -2.40 -15.21 -7.02
N ILE A 223 -3.59 -14.99 -7.59
CA ILE A 223 -4.34 -13.75 -7.40
C ILE A 223 -5.66 -14.05 -6.70
N GLU A 224 -5.93 -13.31 -5.62
CA GLU A 224 -7.19 -13.38 -4.86
C GLU A 224 -7.90 -12.03 -4.96
N LEU A 225 -9.11 -12.02 -5.53
CA LEU A 225 -9.97 -10.83 -5.61
C LEU A 225 -11.28 -11.09 -4.90
N GLY A 226 -11.74 -10.12 -4.11
CA GLY A 226 -13.04 -10.22 -3.49
C GLY A 226 -13.25 -9.19 -2.40
N GLY A 227 -14.33 -9.38 -1.64
CA GLY A 227 -14.66 -8.45 -0.59
C GLY A 227 -15.94 -8.79 0.14
N LEU A 228 -16.18 -8.11 1.25
CA LEU A 228 -17.44 -8.15 1.99
C LEU A 228 -18.06 -6.76 1.96
N SER A 229 -19.37 -6.68 1.73
CA SER A 229 -20.12 -5.41 1.81
C SER A 229 -20.79 -5.20 3.18
N ALA A 230 -20.60 -6.14 4.10
CA ALA A 230 -21.14 -6.12 5.46
C ALA A 230 -20.12 -6.68 6.45
N THR A 231 -20.38 -6.48 7.75
CA THR A 231 -19.57 -7.04 8.84
C THR A 231 -19.41 -8.56 8.70
N GLY A 232 -18.17 -9.03 8.77
CA GLY A 232 -17.82 -10.44 8.66
C GLY A 232 -16.32 -10.67 8.66
N THR A 233 -15.89 -11.92 8.67
CA THR A 233 -14.46 -12.28 8.65
C THR A 233 -14.16 -13.14 7.45
N VAL A 234 -13.23 -12.71 6.62
CA VAL A 234 -12.63 -13.54 5.56
C VAL A 234 -11.45 -14.29 6.17
N GLY A 235 -11.45 -15.62 6.11
CA GLY A 235 -10.33 -16.43 6.59
C GLY A 235 -9.14 -16.37 5.65
N ILE A 236 -7.92 -16.35 6.20
CA ILE A 236 -6.66 -16.52 5.47
C ILE A 236 -6.13 -17.92 5.76
N ASN A 237 -5.99 -18.74 4.72
CA ASN A 237 -5.47 -20.09 4.84
C ASN A 237 -3.93 -20.11 4.73
N ASN A 238 -3.29 -21.18 5.19
CA ASN A 238 -1.82 -21.31 5.18
C ASN A 238 -1.19 -21.23 3.77
N ASP A 239 -1.93 -21.58 2.73
CA ASP A 239 -1.52 -21.52 1.33
C ASP A 239 -1.83 -20.16 0.67
N SER A 240 -2.17 -19.15 1.48
CA SER A 240 -2.60 -17.80 1.06
C SER A 240 -3.94 -17.75 0.32
N SER A 241 -4.68 -18.86 0.20
CA SER A 241 -6.06 -18.81 -0.30
C SER A 241 -7.00 -18.20 0.75
N LEU A 242 -8.15 -17.71 0.28
CA LEU A 242 -9.12 -17.04 1.14
C LEU A 242 -10.40 -17.84 1.32
N SER A 243 -10.93 -17.82 2.55
CA SER A 243 -12.17 -18.51 2.93
C SER A 243 -13.27 -17.49 3.24
N PHE A 244 -14.23 -17.34 2.34
CA PHE A 244 -15.33 -16.37 2.51
C PHE A 244 -16.51 -16.99 3.28
N PRO A 245 -17.10 -16.26 4.25
CA PRO A 245 -18.25 -16.74 5.00
C PRO A 245 -19.50 -16.78 4.10
N ASN A 246 -20.30 -17.85 4.21
CA ASN A 246 -21.47 -18.05 3.34
C ASN A 246 -22.65 -17.12 3.65
N SER A 247 -22.76 -16.63 4.89
CA SER A 247 -23.90 -15.85 5.38
C SER A 247 -23.66 -14.33 5.38
N VAL A 248 -22.56 -13.86 4.80
CA VAL A 248 -22.23 -12.43 4.75
C VAL A 248 -22.29 -11.95 3.31
N ALA A 249 -22.89 -10.78 3.10
CA ALA A 249 -22.94 -10.16 1.79
C ALA A 249 -21.52 -9.87 1.30
N ARG A 250 -21.21 -10.37 0.10
CA ARG A 250 -19.95 -10.07 -0.60
C ARG A 250 -20.05 -8.70 -1.26
N GLY A 251 -18.91 -8.06 -1.48
CA GLY A 251 -18.86 -6.91 -2.38
C GLY A 251 -18.64 -7.34 -3.83
N ASP A 252 -18.68 -6.38 -4.73
CA ASP A 252 -18.58 -6.62 -6.17
C ASP A 252 -17.13 -6.54 -6.64
N VAL A 253 -16.84 -7.26 -7.74
CA VAL A 253 -15.57 -7.18 -8.45
C VAL A 253 -15.84 -6.75 -9.88
N SER A 254 -15.22 -5.66 -10.33
CA SER A 254 -15.43 -5.10 -11.66
C SER A 254 -14.11 -4.88 -12.40
N LEU A 255 -14.04 -5.33 -13.65
CA LEU A 255 -12.91 -5.13 -14.57
C LEU A 255 -13.40 -4.40 -15.81
N THR A 256 -12.89 -3.19 -16.04
CA THR A 256 -13.29 -2.33 -17.16
C THR A 256 -12.11 -1.75 -17.92
N ASN A 257 -12.37 -1.28 -19.14
CA ASN A 257 -11.43 -0.53 -19.99
C ASN A 257 -10.07 -1.24 -20.20
N ASN A 258 -10.11 -2.50 -20.66
CA ASN A 258 -8.94 -3.37 -20.86
C ASN A 258 -8.18 -3.65 -19.55
N ALA A 259 -8.92 -3.92 -18.47
CA ALA A 259 -8.33 -4.37 -17.22
C ALA A 259 -8.01 -5.87 -17.28
N PHE A 260 -6.86 -6.26 -16.76
CA PHE A 260 -6.36 -7.63 -16.87
C PHE A 260 -5.87 -8.18 -15.55
N VAL A 261 -6.17 -9.45 -15.30
CA VAL A 261 -5.66 -10.20 -14.16
C VAL A 261 -4.97 -11.43 -14.72
N SER A 262 -3.67 -11.57 -14.49
CA SER A 262 -2.85 -12.60 -15.11
C SER A 262 -2.00 -13.34 -14.11
N VAL A 263 -2.08 -14.67 -14.17
CA VAL A 263 -1.17 -15.59 -13.48
C VAL A 263 -0.33 -16.39 -14.46
N ASN A 264 -0.35 -16.02 -15.75
CA ASN A 264 0.44 -16.70 -16.78
C ASN A 264 1.91 -16.77 -16.37
N GLY A 265 2.45 -17.98 -16.34
CA GLY A 265 3.82 -18.23 -15.89
C GLY A 265 4.22 -19.67 -16.10
N VAL A 266 5.44 -20.00 -15.68
CA VAL A 266 5.94 -21.38 -15.71
C VAL A 266 5.28 -22.17 -14.58
N GLY A 267 4.78 -23.36 -14.91
CA GLY A 267 4.19 -24.27 -13.91
C GLY A 267 2.71 -24.01 -13.66
N GLU A 268 2.37 -23.55 -12.45
CA GLU A 268 0.99 -23.39 -12.00
C GLU A 268 0.54 -21.91 -12.02
N GLY A 269 -0.74 -21.65 -11.76
CA GLY A 269 -1.24 -20.29 -11.65
C GLY A 269 -2.72 -20.33 -11.27
N SER A 270 -3.10 -19.59 -10.24
CA SER A 270 -4.47 -19.61 -9.70
C SER A 270 -5.05 -18.20 -9.59
N ILE A 271 -6.23 -17.99 -10.16
CA ILE A 271 -7.05 -16.79 -9.93
C ILE A 271 -8.31 -17.23 -9.19
N ALA A 272 -8.55 -16.66 -8.02
CA ALA A 272 -9.78 -16.84 -7.27
C ALA A 272 -10.51 -15.50 -7.17
N VAL A 273 -11.80 -15.52 -7.52
CA VAL A 273 -12.68 -14.35 -7.42
C VAL A 273 -13.88 -14.69 -6.54
N ASN A 274 -13.99 -14.00 -5.41
CA ASN A 274 -15.06 -14.17 -4.43
C ASN A 274 -15.85 -12.87 -4.28
N ALA A 275 -16.84 -12.71 -5.16
CA ALA A 275 -17.65 -11.51 -5.25
C ALA A 275 -19.15 -11.82 -5.13
N ARG A 276 -19.97 -10.78 -4.93
CA ARG A 276 -21.42 -10.84 -5.16
C ARG A 276 -21.70 -10.83 -6.66
N ASN A 277 -21.23 -9.80 -7.36
CA ASN A 277 -21.19 -9.74 -8.81
C ASN A 277 -19.74 -9.71 -9.31
N LEU A 278 -19.47 -10.41 -10.41
CA LEU A 278 -18.25 -10.28 -11.19
C LEU A 278 -18.60 -9.68 -12.56
N ASP A 279 -18.19 -8.45 -12.77
CA ASP A 279 -18.41 -7.70 -14.00
C ASP A 279 -17.11 -7.59 -14.80
N ILE A 280 -17.14 -7.99 -16.08
CA ILE A 280 -15.97 -7.92 -16.97
C ILE A 280 -16.41 -7.29 -18.29
N PHE A 281 -15.98 -6.05 -18.53
CA PHE A 281 -16.41 -5.23 -19.67
C PHE A 281 -15.24 -4.66 -20.47
N SER A 282 -15.54 -4.12 -21.65
CA SER A 282 -14.63 -3.28 -22.44
C SER A 282 -13.26 -3.93 -22.71
N GLY A 283 -13.27 -5.20 -23.14
CA GLY A 283 -12.05 -5.93 -23.51
C GLY A 283 -11.23 -6.45 -22.32
N SER A 284 -11.74 -6.36 -21.10
CA SER A 284 -11.07 -6.86 -19.89
C SER A 284 -11.09 -8.40 -19.79
N GLY A 285 -10.23 -8.98 -18.94
CA GLY A 285 -10.17 -10.43 -18.82
C GLY A 285 -9.30 -10.98 -17.68
N LEU A 286 -9.54 -12.26 -17.39
CA LEU A 286 -8.75 -13.08 -16.47
C LEU A 286 -7.94 -14.09 -17.31
N PHE A 287 -6.63 -14.18 -17.08
CA PHE A 287 -5.73 -15.07 -17.82
C PHE A 287 -4.97 -15.98 -16.87
N ALA A 288 -5.24 -17.27 -17.00
CA ALA A 288 -4.44 -18.33 -16.42
C ALA A 288 -3.94 -19.23 -17.54
N GLY A 289 -2.69 -19.67 -17.45
CA GLY A 289 -2.03 -20.41 -18.50
C GLY A 289 -0.62 -20.81 -18.12
N ILE A 290 -0.21 -21.97 -18.61
CA ILE A 290 1.12 -22.51 -18.39
C ILE A 290 1.98 -22.12 -19.59
N LEU A 291 3.02 -21.32 -19.34
CA LEU A 291 4.03 -21.04 -20.36
C LEU A 291 4.90 -22.29 -20.55
N PRO A 292 5.16 -22.74 -21.79
CA PRO A 292 6.08 -23.83 -22.04
C PRO A 292 7.48 -23.46 -21.55
N ASN A 293 8.16 -24.42 -20.92
CA ASN A 293 9.53 -24.30 -20.40
C ASN A 293 10.55 -23.95 -21.49
#